data_AF-A0A1F4EK46-F1
#
_entry.id   AF-A0A1F4EK46-F1
#
_cell.length_a   1.000
_cell.length_b   1.000
_cell.length_c   1.000
_cell.angle_alpha   90.00
_cell.angle_beta   90.00
_cell.angle_gamma   90.00
#
_symmetry.space_group_name_H-M   'P 1'
#
loop_
_entity.id
_entity.type
_entity.pdbx_description
1 polymer ?
#
loop_
_entity_poly.entity_id
_entity_poly.type
_entity_poly.pdbx_seq_one_letter_code
_entity_poly.pdbx_strand_id
1 'polypeptide(L)'
;MRYLDSFERVITRILGLEIKREVLHGELSQPSQIVLPAIAATGGMALPAAIYAALNWSDPVTLQGWAIPTATDIAFALGVLSLLGGRVPGGLKVFLLTVAILDDLGAIVVIAIFYSADLSAASFSTAAAALVALLALNRAGVRRIAPYLLLGLVL
;
A
#
# COMPACT_ATOMS: atom_id res chain seq x y z
N MET A 1 8.32 12.56 14.97
CA MET A 1 8.51 11.28 14.26
C MET A 1 7.75 10.13 14.91
N ARG A 2 8.10 9.62 16.11
CA ARG A 2 7.52 8.38 16.69
C ARG A 2 5.98 8.21 16.72
N TYR A 3 5.22 9.31 16.80
CA TYR A 3 3.75 9.28 16.79
C TYR A 3 3.16 9.10 15.38
N LEU A 4 3.83 9.59 14.33
CA LEU A 4 3.43 9.39 12.94
C LEU A 4 3.58 7.90 12.57
N ASP A 5 4.72 7.30 12.89
CA ASP A 5 5.00 5.89 12.62
C ASP A 5 4.02 4.94 13.33
N SER A 6 3.48 5.36 14.47
CA SER A 6 2.51 4.56 15.24
C SER A 6 1.09 4.67 14.65
N PHE A 7 0.72 5.84 14.14
CA PHE A 7 -0.57 6.08 13.49
C PHE A 7 -0.66 5.40 12.12
N GLU A 8 0.39 5.50 11.31
CA GLU A 8 0.47 4.80 10.02
C GLU A 8 0.33 3.29 10.20
N ARG A 9 1.04 2.69 11.18
CA ARG A 9 0.93 1.25 11.47
C ARG A 9 -0.50 0.79 11.78
N VAL A 10 -1.29 1.63 12.46
CA VAL A 10 -2.69 1.31 12.76
C VAL A 10 -3.56 1.40 11.50
N ILE A 11 -3.40 2.46 10.70
CA ILE A 11 -4.18 2.65 9.47
C ILE A 11 -3.85 1.56 8.45
N THR A 12 -2.58 1.29 8.17
CA THR A 12 -2.17 0.24 7.22
C THR A 12 -2.65 -1.13 7.65
N ARG A 13 -2.74 -1.41 8.96
CA ARG A 13 -3.32 -2.66 9.46
C ARG A 13 -4.82 -2.74 9.21
N ILE A 14 -5.58 -1.67 9.46
CA ILE A 14 -7.01 -1.64 9.19
C ILE A 14 -7.25 -1.79 7.68
N LEU A 15 -6.48 -1.05 6.88
CA LEU A 15 -6.50 -1.13 5.41
C LEU A 15 -6.18 -2.55 4.94
N GLY A 16 -5.17 -3.21 5.48
CA GLY A 16 -4.80 -4.58 5.12
C GLY A 16 -5.90 -5.61 5.44
N LEU A 17 -6.65 -5.42 6.53
CA LEU A 17 -7.80 -6.27 6.87
C LEU A 17 -8.98 -6.02 5.93
N GLU A 18 -9.26 -4.77 5.55
CA GLU A 18 -10.32 -4.43 4.61
C GLU A 18 -9.99 -4.95 3.20
N ILE A 19 -8.76 -4.77 2.73
CA ILE A 19 -8.28 -5.33 1.46
C ILE A 19 -8.43 -6.85 1.46
N LYS A 20 -8.01 -7.53 2.53
CA LYS A 20 -8.18 -8.99 2.63
C LYS A 20 -9.65 -9.40 2.54
N ARG A 21 -10.56 -8.65 3.16
CA ARG A 21 -12.00 -8.91 3.07
C ARG A 21 -12.49 -8.72 1.64
N GLU A 22 -12.10 -7.64 0.98
CA GLU A 22 -12.53 -7.28 -0.37
C GLU A 22 -11.99 -8.26 -1.43
N VAL A 23 -10.75 -8.73 -1.27
CA VAL A 23 -10.15 -9.76 -2.12
C VAL A 23 -10.85 -11.12 -1.96
N LEU A 24 -11.27 -11.46 -0.74
CA LEU A 24 -11.89 -12.76 -0.46
C LEU A 24 -13.40 -12.81 -0.75
N HIS A 25 -14.12 -11.70 -0.55
CA HIS A 25 -15.59 -11.68 -0.58
C HIS A 25 -16.19 -10.47 -1.32
N GLY A 26 -15.36 -9.56 -1.84
CA GLY A 26 -15.80 -8.32 -2.46
C GLY A 26 -15.54 -8.27 -3.96
N GLU A 27 -15.54 -7.06 -4.49
CA GLU A 27 -15.40 -6.74 -5.93
C GLU A 27 -13.96 -6.93 -6.44
N LEU A 28 -13.00 -7.24 -5.56
CA LEU A 28 -11.65 -7.65 -5.93
C LEU A 28 -11.49 -9.17 -6.08
N SER A 29 -12.55 -9.94 -5.84
CA SER A 29 -12.50 -11.40 -6.00
C SER A 29 -12.48 -11.84 -7.46
N GLN A 30 -12.97 -11.01 -8.39
CA GLN A 30 -12.97 -11.32 -9.82
C GLN A 30 -11.77 -10.69 -10.54
N PRO A 31 -10.91 -11.49 -11.22
CA PRO A 31 -9.75 -10.97 -11.92
C PRO A 31 -10.09 -9.92 -12.99
N SER A 32 -11.24 -10.07 -13.66
CA SER A 32 -11.75 -9.13 -14.68
C SER A 32 -11.98 -7.73 -14.13
N GLN A 33 -12.34 -7.60 -12.85
CA GLN A 33 -12.61 -6.32 -12.18
C GLN A 33 -11.32 -5.61 -11.73
N ILE A 34 -10.20 -6.34 -11.61
CA ILE A 34 -8.90 -5.78 -11.18
C ILE A 34 -8.08 -5.24 -12.36
N VAL A 35 -8.19 -5.83 -13.55
CA VAL A 35 -7.33 -5.48 -14.71
C VAL A 35 -7.42 -4.00 -15.05
N LEU A 36 -8.63 -3.43 -15.13
CA LEU A 36 -8.82 -2.03 -15.49
C LEU A 36 -8.23 -1.07 -14.41
N PRO A 37 -8.55 -1.23 -13.11
CA PRO A 37 -7.88 -0.49 -12.04
C PRO A 37 -6.36 -0.64 -12.01
N ALA A 38 -5.84 -1.85 -12.26
CA ALA A 38 -4.39 -2.09 -12.22
C ALA A 38 -3.65 -1.34 -13.33
N ILE A 39 -4.20 -1.33 -14.55
CA ILE A 39 -3.64 -0.53 -15.66
C ILE A 39 -3.75 0.96 -15.34
N ALA A 40 -4.87 1.41 -14.78
CA ALA A 40 -5.05 2.81 -14.39
C ALA A 40 -4.07 3.26 -13.30
N ALA A 41 -3.85 2.44 -12.26
CA ALA A 41 -2.89 2.72 -11.19
C ALA A 41 -1.45 2.72 -11.71
N THR A 42 -1.04 1.68 -12.46
CA THR A 42 0.31 1.61 -13.02
C THR A 42 0.61 2.77 -13.98
N GLY A 43 -0.34 3.16 -14.83
CA GLY A 43 -0.22 4.36 -15.66
C GLY A 43 -0.17 5.65 -14.82
N GLY A 44 -0.98 5.73 -13.77
CA GLY A 44 -1.05 6.82 -12.81
C GLY A 44 0.26 7.04 -12.04
N MET A 45 1.02 5.98 -11.75
CA MET A 45 2.36 6.08 -11.15
C MET A 45 3.45 6.34 -12.19
N ALA A 46 3.43 5.59 -13.30
CA ALA A 46 4.55 5.58 -14.26
C ALA A 46 4.70 6.93 -14.98
N LEU A 47 3.58 7.59 -15.31
CA LEU A 47 3.61 8.84 -16.06
C LEU A 47 4.18 10.01 -15.24
N PRO A 48 3.71 10.32 -14.00
CA PRO A 48 4.32 11.35 -13.16
C PRO A 48 5.79 11.07 -12.83
N ALA A 49 6.14 9.80 -12.54
CA ALA A 49 7.52 9.38 -12.33
C ALA A 49 8.41 9.70 -13.54
N ALA A 50 7.97 9.30 -14.74
CA ALA A 50 8.73 9.52 -15.97
C ALA A 50 8.89 11.01 -16.29
N ILE A 51 7.83 11.81 -16.11
CA ILE A 51 7.88 13.27 -16.31
C ILE A 51 8.89 13.89 -15.33
N TYR A 52 8.82 13.53 -14.05
CA TYR A 52 9.72 14.06 -13.04
C TYR A 52 11.19 13.69 -13.32
N ALA A 53 11.44 12.42 -13.66
CA ALA A 53 12.77 11.94 -13.99
C ALA A 53 13.34 12.62 -15.25
N ALA A 54 12.50 12.84 -16.28
CA ALA A 54 12.91 13.54 -17.49
C ALA A 54 13.28 15.01 -17.22
N LEU A 55 12.53 15.69 -16.35
CA LEU A 55 12.81 17.08 -15.97
C LEU A 55 14.06 17.23 -15.08
N ASN A 56 14.36 16.22 -14.26
CA ASN A 56 15.47 16.24 -13.30
C ASN A 56 16.69 15.42 -13.75
N TRP A 57 16.78 15.06 -15.03
CA TRP A 57 17.83 14.16 -15.54
C TRP A 57 19.26 14.67 -15.33
N SER A 58 19.43 15.98 -15.21
CA SER A 58 20.74 16.63 -15.06
C SER A 58 21.27 16.69 -13.62
N ASP A 59 20.44 16.42 -12.61
CA ASP A 59 20.84 16.50 -11.19
C ASP A 59 20.63 15.13 -10.50
N PRO A 60 21.72 14.40 -10.16
CA PRO A 60 21.65 13.10 -9.50
C PRO A 60 20.96 13.13 -8.14
N VAL A 61 20.96 14.27 -7.45
CA VAL A 61 20.35 14.40 -6.12
C VAL A 61 18.83 14.48 -6.23
N THR A 62 18.31 15.30 -7.16
CA THR A 62 16.87 15.44 -7.34
C THR A 62 16.26 14.23 -8.03
N LEU A 63 17.02 13.51 -8.87
CA LEU A 63 16.55 12.30 -9.55
C LEU A 63 16.15 11.17 -8.60
N GLN A 64 16.71 11.13 -7.38
CA GLN A 64 16.27 10.17 -6.37
C GLN A 64 14.78 10.38 -6.03
N GLY A 65 14.31 11.62 -5.94
CA GLY A 65 12.93 11.98 -5.57
C GLY A 65 11.83 11.61 -6.57
N TRP A 66 12.09 10.76 -7.57
CA TRP A 66 11.14 10.40 -8.62
C TRP A 66 9.87 9.68 -8.11
N ALA A 67 9.93 9.06 -6.94
CA ALA A 67 8.79 8.40 -6.28
C ALA A 67 7.90 9.38 -5.47
N ILE A 68 8.32 10.64 -5.26
CA ILE A 68 7.51 11.65 -4.58
C ILE A 68 6.21 11.98 -5.35
N PRO A 69 6.25 12.29 -6.67
CA PRO A 69 5.05 12.62 -7.43
C PRO A 69 4.13 11.42 -7.72
N THR A 70 4.55 10.20 -7.37
CA THR A 70 3.72 8.99 -7.54
C THR A 70 2.86 8.68 -6.33
N ALA A 71 3.01 9.40 -5.21
CA ALA A 71 2.22 9.16 -4.02
C ALA A 71 0.83 9.79 -4.13
N THR A 72 -0.22 8.98 -3.96
CA THR A 72 -1.62 9.44 -3.96
C THR A 72 -2.20 9.37 -2.55
N ASP A 73 -2.75 10.47 -2.02
CA ASP A 73 -3.41 10.45 -0.70
C ASP A 73 -4.86 9.93 -0.83
N ILE A 74 -5.05 8.65 -0.48
CA ILE A 74 -6.36 7.99 -0.47
C ILE A 74 -7.36 8.65 0.49
N ALA A 75 -6.91 9.16 1.64
CA ALA A 75 -7.79 9.77 2.63
C ALA A 75 -8.35 11.10 2.11
N PHE A 76 -7.50 11.89 1.43
CA PHE A 76 -7.94 13.10 0.75
C PHE A 76 -8.91 12.79 -0.40
N ALA A 77 -8.57 11.82 -1.26
CA ALA A 77 -9.41 11.43 -2.39
C ALA A 77 -10.80 10.95 -1.95
N LEU A 78 -10.87 10.06 -0.95
CA LEU A 78 -12.14 9.60 -0.36
C LEU A 78 -12.89 10.72 0.37
N GLY A 79 -12.15 11.63 1.04
CA GLY A 79 -12.72 12.83 1.65
C GLY A 79 -13.45 13.70 0.64
N VAL A 80 -12.82 14.03 -0.49
CA VAL A 80 -13.45 14.78 -1.59
C VAL A 80 -14.62 14.02 -2.19
N LEU A 81 -14.48 12.70 -2.36
CA LEU A 81 -15.56 11.85 -2.88
C LEU A 81 -16.80 11.85 -1.98
N SER A 82 -16.60 11.94 -0.65
CA SER A 82 -17.67 12.04 0.34
C SER A 82 -18.42 13.39 0.25
N LEU A 83 -17.72 14.48 -0.06
CA LEU A 83 -18.30 15.82 -0.25
C LEU A 83 -19.21 15.89 -1.50
N LEU A 84 -18.92 15.09 -2.52
CA LEU A 84 -19.76 14.96 -3.71
C LEU A 84 -21.07 14.18 -3.44
N GLY A 85 -21.18 13.54 -2.27
CA GLY A 85 -22.39 12.93 -1.75
C GLY A 85 -22.96 11.82 -2.64
N GLY A 86 -24.24 11.98 -3.03
CA GLY A 86 -24.99 11.02 -3.85
C GLY A 86 -24.83 11.19 -5.36
N ARG A 87 -24.05 12.18 -5.83
CA ARG A 87 -23.85 12.41 -7.28
C ARG A 87 -22.93 11.40 -7.93
N VAL A 88 -22.19 10.64 -7.13
CA VAL A 88 -21.22 9.66 -7.59
C VAL A 88 -21.84 8.26 -7.53
N PRO A 89 -21.92 7.52 -8.66
CA PRO A 89 -22.37 6.14 -8.68
C PRO A 89 -21.54 5.24 -7.76
N GLY A 90 -22.18 4.27 -7.09
CA GLY A 90 -21.48 3.34 -6.20
C GLY A 90 -20.32 2.61 -6.88
N GLY A 91 -20.48 2.19 -8.13
CA GLY A 91 -19.42 1.55 -8.91
C GLY A 91 -18.18 2.44 -9.12
N LEU A 92 -18.34 3.76 -9.26
CA LEU A 92 -17.20 4.67 -9.38
C LEU A 92 -16.43 4.79 -8.06
N LYS A 93 -17.14 4.71 -6.92
CA LYS A 93 -16.50 4.72 -5.59
C LYS A 93 -15.62 3.48 -5.39
N VAL A 94 -16.14 2.31 -5.76
CA VAL A 94 -15.38 1.05 -5.68
C VAL A 94 -14.19 1.06 -6.65
N PHE A 95 -14.40 1.55 -7.88
CA PHE A 95 -13.33 1.68 -8.86
C PHE A 95 -12.19 2.58 -8.36
N LEU A 96 -12.51 3.80 -7.89
CA LEU A 96 -11.53 4.75 -7.37
C LEU A 96 -10.82 4.22 -6.12
N LEU A 97 -11.55 3.58 -5.21
CA LEU A 97 -10.98 2.93 -4.03
C LEU A 97 -9.97 1.85 -4.45
N THR A 98 -10.31 1.04 -5.45
CA THR A 98 -9.43 -0.02 -5.97
C THR A 98 -8.17 0.55 -6.62
N VAL A 99 -8.31 1.58 -7.47
CA VAL A 99 -7.16 2.25 -8.08
C VAL A 99 -6.22 2.81 -7.01
N ALA A 100 -6.77 3.54 -6.03
CA ALA A 100 -5.98 4.13 -4.95
C ALA A 100 -5.24 3.08 -4.10
N ILE A 101 -5.89 1.96 -3.78
CA ILE A 101 -5.25 0.86 -3.04
C ILE A 101 -4.09 0.25 -3.85
N LEU A 102 -4.30 0.02 -5.15
CA LEU A 102 -3.26 -0.56 -6.02
C LEU A 102 -2.07 0.40 -6.19
N ASP A 103 -2.35 1.70 -6.28
CA ASP A 103 -1.36 2.78 -6.36
C ASP A 103 -0.49 2.83 -5.08
N ASP A 104 -1.12 2.88 -3.89
CA ASP A 104 -0.43 2.89 -2.60
C ASP A 104 0.44 1.64 -2.39
N LEU A 105 -0.11 0.46 -2.70
CA LEU A 105 0.63 -0.79 -2.58
C LEU A 105 1.79 -0.86 -3.57
N GLY A 106 1.58 -0.38 -4.80
CA GLY A 106 2.63 -0.23 -5.81
C GLY A 106 3.74 0.70 -5.35
N ALA A 107 3.39 1.86 -4.81
CA ALA A 107 4.33 2.85 -4.30
C ALA A 107 5.18 2.29 -3.16
N ILE A 108 4.55 1.61 -2.18
CA ILE A 108 5.26 0.95 -1.08
C ILE A 108 6.24 -0.10 -1.60
N VAL A 109 5.85 -0.93 -2.58
CA VAL A 109 6.73 -1.95 -3.16
C VAL A 109 7.91 -1.32 -3.91
N VAL A 110 7.65 -0.28 -4.71
CA VAL A 110 8.69 0.46 -5.43
C VAL A 110 9.68 1.08 -4.45
N ILE A 111 9.21 1.82 -3.45
CA ILE A 111 10.07 2.42 -2.42
C ILE A 111 10.85 1.32 -1.69
N ALA A 112 10.20 0.23 -1.29
CA ALA A 112 10.86 -0.89 -0.63
C ALA A 112 11.99 -1.51 -1.48
N ILE A 113 11.86 -1.60 -2.81
CA ILE A 113 12.91 -2.18 -3.66
C ILE A 113 14.03 -1.16 -3.93
N PHE A 114 13.69 0.08 -4.27
CA PHE A 114 14.65 1.08 -4.75
C PHE A 114 15.34 1.87 -3.64
N TYR A 115 14.74 1.96 -2.44
CA TYR A 115 15.26 2.74 -1.31
C TYR A 115 15.78 1.89 -0.13
N SER A 116 15.98 0.57 -0.33
CA SER A 116 16.41 -0.38 0.70
C SER A 116 17.88 -0.31 1.15
N ALA A 117 18.58 0.80 0.90
CA ALA A 117 20.05 0.88 0.98
C ALA A 117 20.64 0.65 2.39
N ASP A 118 19.86 0.81 3.47
CA ASP A 118 20.34 0.71 4.86
C ASP A 118 19.72 -0.46 5.66
N LEU A 119 19.24 -1.51 4.98
CA LEU A 119 18.70 -2.69 5.68
C LEU A 119 19.83 -3.50 6.34
N SER A 120 19.92 -3.42 7.68
CA SER A 120 20.77 -4.31 8.46
C SER A 120 20.38 -5.77 8.25
N ALA A 121 21.37 -6.64 7.97
CA ALA A 121 21.18 -8.08 7.83
C ALA A 121 20.49 -8.70 9.07
N ALA A 122 20.76 -8.14 10.25
CA ALA A 122 20.09 -8.55 11.48
C ALA A 122 18.58 -8.26 11.43
N SER A 123 18.19 -7.04 11.04
CA SER A 123 16.78 -6.63 10.91
C SER A 123 16.02 -7.46 9.89
N PHE A 124 16.66 -7.80 8.75
CA PHE A 124 16.05 -8.67 7.74
C PHE A 124 15.80 -10.08 8.29
N SER A 125 16.78 -10.65 9.01
CA SER A 125 16.65 -11.99 9.59
C SER A 125 15.56 -12.07 10.66
N THR A 126 15.42 -11.03 11.50
CA THR A 126 14.36 -10.96 12.52
C THR A 126 13.00 -10.81 11.87
N ALA A 127 12.89 -10.01 10.82
CA ALA A 127 11.64 -9.84 10.07
C ALA A 127 11.20 -11.15 9.39
N ALA A 128 12.14 -11.86 8.75
CA ALA A 128 11.89 -13.15 8.13
C ALA A 128 11.42 -14.20 9.15
N ALA A 129 12.08 -14.28 10.32
CA ALA A 129 11.69 -15.19 11.39
C ALA A 129 10.28 -14.88 11.94
N ALA A 130 9.96 -13.60 12.15
CA ALA A 130 8.64 -13.16 12.58
C ALA A 130 7.56 -13.50 11.54
N LEU A 131 7.85 -13.34 10.25
CA LEU A 131 6.95 -13.70 9.15
C LEU A 131 6.67 -15.21 9.13
N VAL A 132 7.71 -16.04 9.26
CA VAL A 132 7.55 -17.51 9.35
C VAL A 132 6.69 -17.90 10.56
N ALA A 133 6.91 -17.26 11.71
CA ALA A 133 6.09 -17.49 12.91
C ALA A 133 4.61 -17.11 12.69
N LEU A 134 4.33 -15.97 12.03
CA LEU A 134 2.98 -15.56 11.67
C LEU A 134 2.31 -16.58 10.74
N LEU A 135 3.04 -17.08 9.73
CA LEU A 135 2.54 -18.10 8.80
C LEU A 135 2.27 -19.43 9.51
N ALA A 136 3.14 -19.83 10.44
CA ALA A 136 2.97 -21.04 11.24
C ALA A 136 1.73 -20.96 12.15
N LEU A 137 1.53 -19.82 12.83
CA LEU A 137 0.34 -19.58 13.65
C LEU A 137 -0.95 -19.62 12.82
N ASN A 138 -0.91 -19.04 11.61
CA ASN A 138 -2.04 -19.05 10.69
C ASN A 138 -2.38 -20.48 10.26
N ARG A 139 -1.37 -21.28 9.87
CA ARG A 139 -1.55 -22.69 9.50
C ARG A 139 -1.97 -23.58 10.65
N ALA A 140 -1.52 -23.30 11.86
CA ALA A 140 -1.95 -24.00 13.08
C ALA A 140 -3.39 -23.65 13.51
N GLY A 141 -4.09 -22.77 12.77
CA GLY A 141 -5.47 -22.42 13.05
C GLY A 141 -5.66 -21.58 14.33
N VAL A 142 -4.60 -20.92 14.81
CA VAL A 142 -4.68 -20.08 16.01
C VAL A 142 -5.55 -18.86 15.72
N ARG A 143 -6.73 -18.81 16.34
CA ARG A 143 -7.69 -17.69 16.21
C ARG A 143 -7.46 -16.55 17.20
N ARG A 144 -6.56 -16.72 18.18
CA ARG A 144 -6.26 -15.66 19.16
C ARG A 144 -5.43 -14.56 18.49
N ILE A 145 -5.88 -13.32 18.62
CA ILE A 145 -5.26 -12.14 18.00
C ILE A 145 -3.92 -11.76 18.69
N ALA A 146 -3.82 -11.99 20.01
CA ALA A 146 -2.65 -11.60 20.82
C ALA A 146 -1.27 -12.02 20.25
N PRO A 147 -1.04 -13.30 19.85
CA PRO A 147 0.26 -13.69 19.28
C PRO A 147 0.59 -13.00 17.94
N TYR A 148 -0.42 -12.70 17.12
CA TYR A 148 -0.21 -11.92 15.89
C TYR A 148 0.17 -10.47 16.18
N LEU A 149 -0.41 -9.87 17.24
CA LEU A 149 -0.06 -8.50 17.67
C LEU A 149 1.36 -8.40 18.20
N LEU A 150 1.79 -9.38 18.98
CA LEU A 150 3.13 -9.40 19.55
C LEU A 150 4.18 -9.54 18.45
N LEU A 151 3.98 -10.45 17.50
CA LEU A 151 4.88 -10.61 16.35
C LEU A 151 4.86 -9.38 15.44
N GLY A 152 3.69 -8.76 15.24
CA GLY A 152 3.57 -7.52 14.48
C GLY A 152 4.14 -6.28 15.17
N LEU A 153 4.45 -6.33 16.48
CA LEU A 153 5.16 -5.26 17.19
C LEU A 153 6.68 -5.36 17.07
N VAL A 154 7.17 -6.57 16.80
CA VAL A 154 8.60 -6.88 16.59
C VAL A 154 9.03 -6.53 15.16
N LEU A 155 8.10 -6.63 14.21
CA LEU A 155 8.21 -6.14 12.83
C LEU A 155 7.98 -4.63 12.76
#